data_AF-A0A9E1ZKA7-F1
#
_entry.id   AF-A0A9E1ZKA7-F1
#
_cell.length_a   1.000
_cell.length_b   1.000
_cell.length_c   1.000
_cell.angle_alpha   90.00
_cell.angle_beta   90.00
_cell.angle_gamma   90.00
#
_symmetry.space_group_name_H-M   'P 1'
#
loop_
_entity.id
_entity.type
_entity.pdbx_description
1 polymer ?
#
loop_
_entity_poly.entity_id
_entity_poly.type
_entity_poly.pdbx_seq_one_letter_code
_entity_poly.pdbx_strand_id
1 'polypeptide(L)'
;MKNSTDKFIELMENKYGSPKKVGRGNVLDFGGQIVLAIGNSKKHQRDNFFYGIQTDFLSGKFSGQGKVGEFAALICGDENTVAIIPYELLSKVMENSPTNRVNIELRQGKYLFRVTGTPLLDITEHVNNYPETKEFDEAPSKEKDKEIEKKASPVEIRKHTQIQWMLMQFGLAAGYSVWTPKADQSQEYDNNRFSEISITELPTFGFDANTRKIISNIDVLWIDGNVIHRAFEIESTTSIYSGLLRMSDLVTAQPNINIDLHIVASSKRRNVVRNQILRPTFSHLRSKCSYISFEEVINKYDMVKSLISQQKTVIRGLLESESF
;
A
#
# COMPACT_ATOMS: atom_id res chain seq x y z
N MET A 1 1.59 -33.34 -17.11
CA MET A 1 1.05 -31.99 -16.81
C MET A 1 0.92 -31.86 -15.31
N LYS A 2 1.43 -30.78 -14.71
CA LYS A 2 1.23 -30.47 -13.29
C LYS A 2 -0.27 -30.26 -13.00
N ASN A 3 -0.77 -30.77 -11.89
CA ASN A 3 -2.17 -30.55 -11.47
C ASN A 3 -2.34 -29.13 -10.90
N SER A 4 -3.57 -28.64 -10.70
CA SER A 4 -3.81 -27.27 -10.22
C SER A 4 -3.23 -26.98 -8.84
N THR A 5 -3.14 -28.00 -7.96
CA THR A 5 -2.47 -27.86 -6.66
C THR A 5 -0.97 -27.62 -6.83
N ASP A 6 -0.30 -28.36 -7.71
CA ASP A 6 1.14 -28.21 -7.95
C ASP A 6 1.47 -26.84 -8.55
N LYS A 7 0.65 -26.38 -9.50
CA LYS A 7 0.81 -25.04 -10.11
C LYS A 7 0.57 -23.92 -9.10
N PHE A 8 -0.41 -24.10 -8.21
CA PHE A 8 -0.65 -23.17 -7.12
C PHE A 8 0.53 -23.12 -6.14
N ILE A 9 1.10 -24.28 -5.77
CA ILE A 9 2.29 -24.33 -4.91
C ILE A 9 3.48 -23.63 -5.57
N GLU A 10 3.69 -23.81 -6.87
CA GLU A 10 4.75 -23.11 -7.62
C GLU A 10 4.53 -21.59 -7.64
N LEU A 11 3.29 -21.13 -7.79
CA LEU A 11 2.95 -19.71 -7.65
C LEU A 11 3.29 -19.17 -6.26
N MET A 12 2.94 -19.91 -5.20
CA MET A 12 3.21 -19.52 -3.82
C MET A 12 4.70 -19.59 -3.48
N GLU A 13 5.44 -20.56 -4.01
CA GLU A 13 6.89 -20.66 -3.88
C GLU A 13 7.59 -19.43 -4.46
N ASN A 14 7.20 -19.01 -5.67
CA ASN A 14 7.72 -17.80 -6.29
C ASN A 14 7.38 -16.52 -5.52
N LYS A 15 6.27 -16.52 -4.78
CA LYS A 15 5.80 -15.33 -4.06
C LYS A 15 6.31 -15.23 -2.62
N TYR A 16 6.45 -16.35 -1.92
CA TYR A 16 6.68 -16.41 -0.48
C TYR A 16 7.91 -17.21 -0.08
N GLY A 17 8.59 -17.85 -1.03
CA GLY A 17 9.76 -18.71 -0.81
C GLY A 17 9.41 -20.19 -0.73
N SER A 18 10.45 -21.03 -0.65
CA SER A 18 10.29 -22.48 -0.81
C SER A 18 9.33 -23.11 0.21
N PRO A 19 8.48 -24.06 -0.24
CA PRO A 19 7.49 -24.70 0.60
C PRO A 19 8.13 -25.71 1.56
N LYS A 20 7.70 -25.67 2.82
CA LYS A 20 8.00 -26.65 3.85
C LYS A 20 6.70 -27.19 4.42
N LYS A 21 6.57 -28.51 4.49
CA LYS A 21 5.41 -29.14 5.12
C LYS A 21 5.50 -29.01 6.65
N VAL A 22 4.45 -28.48 7.28
CA VAL A 22 4.44 -28.18 8.73
C VAL A 22 3.26 -28.82 9.47
N GLY A 23 2.19 -29.17 8.76
CA GLY A 23 1.01 -29.83 9.33
C GLY A 23 0.62 -31.13 8.63
N ARG A 24 -0.50 -31.69 9.08
CA ARG A 24 -1.15 -32.82 8.41
C ARG A 24 -1.72 -32.37 7.06
N GLY A 25 -1.82 -33.30 6.11
CA GLY A 25 -2.34 -32.99 4.78
C GLY A 25 -1.46 -31.98 4.02
N ASN A 26 -2.07 -30.97 3.40
CA ASN A 26 -1.41 -29.93 2.61
C ASN A 26 -1.35 -28.61 3.37
N VAL A 27 -0.83 -28.65 4.60
CA VAL A 27 -0.49 -27.43 5.35
C VAL A 27 0.99 -27.14 5.18
N LEU A 28 1.28 -26.09 4.42
CA LEU A 28 2.62 -25.72 3.98
C LEU A 28 2.97 -24.32 4.50
N ASP A 29 4.17 -24.19 5.03
CA ASP A 29 4.84 -22.93 5.30
C ASP A 29 5.66 -22.55 4.08
N PHE A 30 5.57 -21.32 3.59
CA PHE A 30 6.37 -20.82 2.49
C PHE A 30 7.35 -19.79 3.03
N GLY A 31 8.65 -20.16 3.06
CA GLY A 31 9.75 -19.26 3.44
C GLY A 31 9.64 -18.61 4.83
N GLY A 32 8.86 -19.16 5.77
CA GLY A 32 8.53 -18.54 7.05
C GLY A 32 7.60 -17.32 6.94
N GLN A 33 7.11 -17.02 5.73
CA GLN A 33 6.29 -15.85 5.45
C GLN A 33 4.82 -16.16 5.69
N ILE A 34 4.32 -17.26 5.14
CA ILE A 34 2.90 -17.58 5.16
C ILE A 34 2.69 -19.06 5.38
N VAL A 35 1.71 -19.42 6.20
CA VAL A 35 1.27 -20.80 6.34
C VAL A 35 -0.08 -20.97 5.64
N LEU A 36 -0.14 -21.90 4.69
CA LEU A 36 -1.32 -22.17 3.89
C LEU A 36 -1.86 -23.57 4.17
N ALA A 37 -3.13 -23.65 4.56
CA ALA A 37 -3.93 -24.87 4.46
C ALA A 37 -4.55 -24.95 3.06
N ILE A 38 -3.97 -25.80 2.20
CA ILE A 38 -4.34 -25.87 0.79
C ILE A 38 -5.43 -26.93 0.58
N GLY A 39 -6.57 -26.49 0.06
CA GLY A 39 -7.68 -27.33 -0.36
C GLY A 39 -7.92 -27.19 -1.86
N ASN A 40 -8.20 -28.30 -2.55
CA ASN A 40 -8.54 -28.29 -3.96
C ASN A 40 -9.88 -29.01 -4.16
N SER A 41 -10.79 -28.38 -4.88
CA SER A 41 -12.08 -28.96 -5.23
C SER A 41 -12.35 -28.70 -6.71
N LYS A 42 -12.74 -29.77 -7.42
CA LYS A 42 -13.29 -29.61 -8.78
C LYS A 42 -14.64 -28.90 -8.72
N LYS A 43 -15.08 -28.34 -9.83
CA LYS A 43 -16.43 -27.78 -9.93
C LYS A 43 -17.48 -28.90 -9.83
N HIS A 44 -18.39 -28.81 -8.85
CA HIS A 44 -19.54 -29.69 -8.71
C HIS A 44 -20.83 -29.03 -9.24
N GLN A 45 -21.96 -29.75 -9.17
CA GLN A 45 -23.26 -29.22 -9.62
C GLN A 45 -23.61 -27.89 -8.95
N ARG A 46 -24.29 -27.01 -9.70
CA ARG A 46 -24.68 -25.66 -9.25
C ARG A 46 -23.48 -24.82 -8.77
N ASP A 47 -22.33 -25.01 -9.40
CA ASP A 47 -21.11 -24.25 -9.17
C ASP A 47 -20.64 -24.25 -7.71
N ASN A 48 -20.74 -25.42 -7.08
CA ASN A 48 -20.27 -25.67 -5.71
C ASN A 48 -18.85 -26.26 -5.69
N PHE A 49 -18.11 -25.93 -4.63
CA PHE A 49 -16.77 -26.42 -4.34
C PHE A 49 -16.68 -26.84 -2.88
N PHE A 50 -16.28 -28.08 -2.62
CA PHE A 50 -16.27 -28.65 -1.27
C PHE A 50 -14.85 -28.90 -0.76
N TYR A 51 -14.62 -28.53 0.50
CA TYR A 51 -13.32 -28.66 1.14
C TYR A 51 -13.45 -29.26 2.53
N GLY A 52 -12.45 -30.04 2.94
CA GLY A 52 -12.22 -30.41 4.34
C GLY A 52 -10.99 -29.66 4.83
N ILE A 53 -11.17 -28.75 5.80
CA ILE A 53 -10.07 -28.00 6.39
C ILE A 53 -9.35 -28.88 7.41
N GLN A 54 -8.03 -28.88 7.39
CA GLN A 54 -7.23 -29.69 8.30
C GLN A 54 -7.45 -29.26 9.76
N THR A 55 -7.68 -30.24 10.64
CA THR A 55 -8.10 -29.97 12.03
C THR A 55 -7.01 -29.31 12.87
N ASP A 56 -5.74 -29.62 12.59
CA ASP A 56 -4.59 -28.96 13.21
C ASP A 56 -4.42 -27.50 12.74
N PHE A 57 -4.88 -27.17 11.52
CA PHE A 57 -4.95 -25.78 11.10
C PHE A 57 -6.08 -25.03 11.84
N LEU A 58 -7.28 -25.62 11.91
CA LEU A 58 -8.41 -25.01 12.62
C LEU A 58 -8.14 -24.79 14.12
N SER A 59 -7.37 -25.69 14.75
CA SER A 59 -7.00 -25.58 16.17
C SER A 59 -6.03 -24.43 16.47
N GLY A 60 -5.60 -23.65 15.47
CA GLY A 60 -4.66 -22.55 15.65
C GLY A 60 -3.23 -23.00 15.94
N LYS A 61 -2.89 -24.26 15.64
CA LYS A 61 -1.56 -24.85 15.94
C LYS A 61 -0.41 -24.04 15.35
N PHE A 62 -0.65 -23.36 14.22
CA PHE A 62 0.34 -22.62 13.46
C PHE A 62 0.27 -21.11 13.68
N SER A 63 -0.53 -20.64 14.65
CA SER A 63 -0.71 -19.21 14.88
C SER A 63 0.63 -18.52 15.18
N GLY A 64 0.93 -17.48 14.41
CA GLY A 64 2.17 -16.71 14.54
C GLY A 64 3.39 -17.38 13.91
N GLN A 65 3.22 -18.48 13.18
CA GLN A 65 4.32 -19.15 12.48
C GLN A 65 4.67 -18.42 11.17
N GLY A 66 3.67 -17.89 10.45
CA GLY A 66 3.91 -17.08 9.26
C GLY A 66 4.00 -15.59 9.60
N LYS A 67 5.03 -14.88 9.11
CA LYS A 67 5.16 -13.41 9.26
C LYS A 67 3.95 -12.62 8.72
N VAL A 68 3.34 -13.13 7.66
CA VAL A 68 2.14 -12.59 6.99
C VAL A 68 0.85 -13.09 7.65
N GLY A 69 0.92 -14.27 8.27
CA GLY A 69 -0.20 -14.95 8.91
C GLY A 69 -0.53 -16.29 8.28
N GLU A 70 -1.62 -16.85 8.74
CA GLU A 70 -2.11 -18.17 8.37
C GLU A 70 -3.40 -18.05 7.52
N PHE A 71 -3.48 -18.77 6.41
CA PHE A 71 -4.62 -18.69 5.48
C PHE A 71 -5.06 -20.07 5.00
N ALA A 72 -6.35 -20.24 4.74
CA ALA A 72 -6.84 -21.34 3.92
C ALA A 72 -6.83 -20.91 2.45
N ALA A 73 -6.16 -21.69 1.59
CA ALA A 73 -6.11 -21.48 0.15
C ALA A 73 -6.99 -22.53 -0.54
N LEU A 74 -8.18 -22.11 -0.96
CA LEU A 74 -9.23 -23.00 -1.48
C LEU A 74 -9.36 -22.84 -2.99
N ILE A 75 -8.71 -23.75 -3.73
CA ILE A 75 -8.68 -23.78 -5.20
C ILE A 75 -10.06 -24.21 -5.71
N CYS A 76 -10.73 -23.31 -6.43
CA CYS A 76 -12.08 -23.46 -6.96
C CYS A 76 -12.02 -23.88 -8.43
N GLY A 77 -11.91 -25.18 -8.68
CA GLY A 77 -11.82 -25.76 -10.02
C GLY A 77 -10.40 -25.82 -10.55
N ASP A 78 -9.72 -24.67 -10.64
CA ASP A 78 -8.34 -24.56 -11.14
C ASP A 78 -7.54 -23.46 -10.44
N GLU A 79 -6.23 -23.43 -10.69
CA GLU A 79 -5.24 -22.55 -10.05
C GLU A 79 -5.46 -21.05 -10.30
N ASN A 80 -6.29 -20.66 -11.28
CA ASN A 80 -6.58 -19.27 -11.56
C ASN A 80 -7.71 -18.71 -10.68
N THR A 81 -8.36 -19.57 -9.89
CA THR A 81 -9.45 -19.17 -9.00
C THR A 81 -9.23 -19.77 -7.61
N VAL A 82 -8.59 -19.02 -6.72
CA VAL A 82 -8.27 -19.48 -5.37
C VAL A 82 -8.85 -18.51 -4.34
N ALA A 83 -9.70 -18.99 -3.45
CA ALA A 83 -10.15 -18.20 -2.31
C ALA A 83 -9.09 -18.24 -1.19
N ILE A 84 -8.55 -17.08 -0.82
CA ILE A 84 -7.53 -16.93 0.21
C ILE A 84 -8.19 -16.37 1.48
N ILE A 85 -8.57 -17.27 2.38
CA ILE A 85 -9.36 -16.95 3.57
C ILE A 85 -8.42 -16.80 4.77
N PRO A 86 -8.35 -15.62 5.42
CA PRO A 86 -7.59 -15.44 6.65
C PRO A 86 -8.03 -16.40 7.76
N TYR A 87 -7.08 -16.92 8.54
CA TYR A 87 -7.38 -17.81 9.66
C TYR A 87 -8.35 -17.18 10.66
N GLU A 88 -8.27 -15.87 10.93
CA GLU A 88 -9.16 -15.18 11.88
C GLU A 88 -10.61 -15.17 11.40
N LEU A 89 -10.82 -15.01 10.08
CA LEU A 89 -12.15 -15.10 9.49
C LEU A 89 -12.65 -16.55 9.53
N LEU A 90 -11.79 -17.49 9.13
CA LEU A 90 -12.12 -18.90 9.10
C LEU A 90 -12.45 -19.44 10.49
N SER A 91 -11.64 -19.14 11.51
CA SER A 91 -11.82 -19.60 12.89
C SER A 91 -13.14 -19.09 13.47
N LYS A 92 -13.47 -17.81 13.27
CA LYS A 92 -14.73 -17.21 13.70
C LYS A 92 -15.95 -17.86 13.05
N VAL A 93 -15.90 -18.15 11.75
CA VAL A 93 -17.02 -18.79 11.05
C VAL A 93 -17.12 -20.28 11.40
N MET A 94 -15.99 -20.92 11.74
CA MET A 94 -15.94 -22.35 12.07
C MET A 94 -16.16 -22.66 13.57
N GLU A 95 -16.13 -21.67 14.45
CA GLU A 95 -16.15 -21.81 15.92
C GLU A 95 -17.26 -22.74 16.45
N ASN A 96 -18.45 -22.66 15.87
CA ASN A 96 -19.62 -23.45 16.27
C ASN A 96 -19.98 -24.56 15.27
N SER A 97 -19.12 -24.82 14.27
CA SER A 97 -19.38 -25.85 13.27
C SER A 97 -19.07 -27.24 13.82
N PRO A 98 -19.99 -28.22 13.73
CA PRO A 98 -19.74 -29.58 14.16
C PRO A 98 -18.83 -30.37 13.20
N THR A 99 -18.42 -29.75 12.08
CA THR A 99 -17.58 -30.38 11.07
C THR A 99 -16.47 -29.45 10.60
N ASN A 100 -15.39 -30.01 10.09
CA ASN A 100 -14.32 -29.27 9.42
C ASN A 100 -14.60 -29.04 7.92
N ARG A 101 -15.84 -29.26 7.46
CA ARG A 101 -16.21 -29.17 6.05
C ARG A 101 -16.81 -27.82 5.73
N VAL A 102 -16.38 -27.25 4.61
CA VAL A 102 -16.86 -25.97 4.09
C VAL A 102 -17.22 -26.11 2.62
N ASN A 103 -18.08 -25.22 2.14
CA ASN A 103 -18.48 -25.13 0.75
C ASN A 103 -18.33 -23.69 0.25
N ILE A 104 -17.85 -23.51 -0.98
CA ILE A 104 -17.92 -22.25 -1.72
C ILE A 104 -18.89 -22.43 -2.87
N GLU A 105 -19.89 -21.56 -2.94
CA GLU A 105 -20.91 -21.56 -3.99
C GLU A 105 -20.77 -20.29 -4.84
N LEU A 106 -20.61 -20.44 -6.16
CA LEU A 106 -20.59 -19.31 -7.09
C LEU A 106 -22.02 -18.97 -7.52
N ARG A 107 -22.50 -17.78 -7.17
CA ARG A 107 -23.82 -17.26 -7.57
C ARG A 107 -23.69 -15.85 -8.14
N GLN A 108 -24.13 -15.65 -9.38
CA GLN A 108 -24.16 -14.32 -10.02
C GLN A 108 -22.82 -13.57 -9.92
N GLY A 109 -21.70 -14.28 -10.09
CA GLY A 109 -20.35 -13.69 -10.02
C GLY A 109 -19.81 -13.49 -8.60
N LYS A 110 -20.56 -13.88 -7.55
CA LYS A 110 -20.12 -13.82 -6.15
C LYS A 110 -19.74 -15.19 -5.62
N TYR A 111 -18.65 -15.25 -4.86
CA TYR A 111 -18.21 -16.46 -4.18
C TYR A 111 -18.77 -16.45 -2.76
N LEU A 112 -19.68 -17.38 -2.47
CA LEU A 112 -20.39 -17.44 -1.20
C LEU A 112 -19.83 -18.60 -0.36
N PHE A 113 -19.15 -18.27 0.72
CA PHE A 113 -18.61 -19.20 1.69
C PHE A 113 -19.71 -19.69 2.64
N ARG A 114 -19.83 -21.01 2.77
CA ARG A 114 -20.85 -21.69 3.57
C ARG A 114 -20.20 -22.63 4.56
N VAL A 115 -20.55 -22.43 5.83
CA VAL A 115 -20.29 -23.39 6.91
C VAL A 115 -21.63 -23.86 7.48
N THR A 116 -21.72 -25.14 7.82
CA THR A 116 -22.96 -25.73 8.36
C THR A 116 -23.41 -24.97 9.61
N GLY A 117 -24.66 -24.51 9.62
CA GLY A 117 -25.22 -23.76 10.76
C GLY A 117 -24.88 -22.27 10.79
N THR A 118 -24.23 -21.72 9.75
CA THR A 118 -23.89 -20.30 9.65
C THR A 118 -24.54 -19.64 8.42
N PRO A 119 -24.81 -18.31 8.46
CA PRO A 119 -25.19 -17.56 7.27
C PRO A 119 -24.14 -17.64 6.16
N LEU A 120 -24.58 -17.49 4.91
CA LEU A 120 -23.68 -17.37 3.76
C LEU A 120 -22.86 -16.09 3.88
N LEU A 121 -21.55 -16.21 3.70
CA LEU A 121 -20.61 -15.09 3.69
C LEU A 121 -20.11 -14.83 2.27
N ASP A 122 -20.23 -13.60 1.78
CA ASP A 122 -19.64 -13.18 0.51
C ASP A 122 -18.13 -13.00 0.70
N ILE A 123 -17.33 -13.82 0.03
CA ILE A 123 -15.86 -13.83 0.11
C ILE A 123 -15.22 -13.41 -1.22
N THR A 124 -15.97 -12.74 -2.10
CA THR A 124 -15.50 -12.39 -3.44
C THR A 124 -14.21 -11.55 -3.40
N GLU A 125 -14.06 -10.69 -2.40
CA GLU A 125 -12.84 -9.88 -2.18
C GLU A 125 -11.61 -10.70 -1.75
N HIS A 126 -11.80 -11.94 -1.32
CA HIS A 126 -10.73 -12.87 -0.93
C HIS A 126 -10.28 -13.78 -2.07
N VAL A 127 -10.98 -13.77 -3.21
CA VAL A 127 -10.62 -14.57 -4.39
C VAL A 127 -9.42 -13.94 -5.08
N ASN A 128 -8.36 -14.73 -5.24
CA ASN A 128 -7.06 -14.34 -5.79
C ASN A 128 -6.42 -13.13 -5.08
N ASN A 129 -6.86 -12.83 -3.86
CA ASN A 129 -6.34 -11.75 -3.05
C ASN A 129 -5.28 -12.30 -2.08
N TYR A 130 -4.07 -12.41 -2.60
CA TYR A 130 -2.95 -13.02 -1.89
C TYR A 130 -2.27 -11.97 -0.99
N PRO A 131 -2.09 -12.24 0.31
CA PRO A 131 -1.58 -11.24 1.25
C PRO A 131 -0.15 -10.84 0.92
N GLU A 132 0.19 -9.57 1.11
CA GLU A 132 1.54 -9.07 0.84
C GLU A 132 2.50 -9.52 1.95
N THR A 133 3.73 -9.90 1.58
CA THR A 133 4.79 -10.16 2.55
C THR A 133 5.13 -8.86 3.28
N LYS A 134 4.97 -8.85 4.61
CA LYS A 134 5.58 -7.82 5.44
C LYS A 134 7.05 -8.17 5.55
N GLU A 135 7.89 -7.56 4.71
CA GLU A 135 9.32 -7.52 4.96
C GLU A 135 9.52 -6.85 6.33
N PHE A 136 9.96 -7.63 7.31
CA PHE A 136 10.51 -7.11 8.55
C PHE A 136 11.99 -7.43 8.58
N ASP A 137 12.75 -6.33 8.59
CA ASP A 137 14.16 -6.21 8.92
C ASP A 137 14.55 -7.17 10.06
N GLU A 138 15.39 -8.16 9.74
CA GLU A 138 16.17 -8.86 10.75
C GLU A 138 17.44 -8.06 11.04
N ALA A 139 17.68 -7.81 12.32
CA ALA A 139 18.83 -7.10 12.87
C ALA A 139 20.20 -7.72 12.45
N PRO A 140 21.30 -6.96 12.56
CA PRO A 140 22.33 -6.91 11.52
C PRO A 140 23.35 -8.04 11.62
N SER A 141 23.33 -8.97 10.68
CA SER A 141 24.59 -9.55 10.18
C SER A 141 25.09 -8.64 9.07
N LYS A 142 26.20 -7.96 9.38
CA LYS A 142 26.99 -7.11 8.46
C LYS A 142 27.07 -7.77 7.08
N GLU A 143 26.87 -6.96 6.04
CA GLU A 143 26.85 -7.32 4.60
C GLU A 143 25.45 -7.64 4.03
N LYS A 144 24.67 -6.58 3.75
CA LYS A 144 24.06 -6.31 2.43
C LYS A 144 23.05 -5.15 2.55
N ASP A 145 23.57 -3.93 2.54
CA ASP A 145 22.81 -2.79 2.02
C ASP A 145 22.65 -3.01 0.51
N LYS A 146 21.42 -3.32 0.07
CA LYS A 146 20.85 -2.98 -1.24
C LYS A 146 19.40 -3.45 -1.26
N GLU A 147 18.52 -2.56 -0.80
CA GLU A 147 17.12 -2.53 -1.26
C GLU A 147 17.12 -2.65 -2.78
N ILE A 148 16.43 -3.64 -3.34
CA ILE A 148 16.16 -3.64 -4.77
C ILE A 148 14.96 -2.72 -4.96
N GLU A 149 15.24 -1.42 -5.09
CA GLU A 149 14.43 -0.53 -5.91
C GLU A 149 14.08 -1.30 -7.18
N LYS A 150 12.80 -1.64 -7.37
CA LYS A 150 12.31 -1.82 -8.74
C LYS A 150 12.63 -0.51 -9.44
N LYS A 151 13.64 -0.52 -10.32
CA LYS A 151 14.01 0.67 -11.10
C LYS A 151 12.73 1.16 -11.76
N ALA A 152 12.31 2.33 -11.31
CA ALA A 152 11.26 3.09 -11.93
C ALA A 152 11.44 3.11 -13.44
N SER A 153 10.37 2.86 -14.18
CA SER A 153 10.43 3.04 -15.62
C SER A 153 10.75 4.52 -15.91
N PRO A 154 11.47 4.84 -17.01
CA PRO A 154 11.73 6.22 -17.39
C PRO A 154 10.47 7.09 -17.49
N VAL A 155 9.33 6.46 -17.79
CA VAL A 155 8.01 7.11 -17.85
C VAL A 155 7.53 7.51 -16.45
N GLU A 156 7.68 6.64 -15.45
CA GLU A 156 7.29 6.93 -14.07
C GLU A 156 8.19 7.98 -13.43
N ILE A 157 9.50 7.94 -13.67
CA ILE A 157 10.45 8.98 -13.23
C ILE A 157 10.03 10.34 -13.82
N ARG A 158 9.81 10.38 -15.14
CA ARG A 158 9.37 11.62 -15.80
C ARG A 158 8.04 12.14 -15.24
N LYS A 159 7.13 11.24 -14.86
CA LYS A 159 5.84 11.60 -14.26
C LYS A 159 6.03 12.16 -12.85
N HIS A 160 6.90 11.56 -12.03
CA HIS A 160 7.29 12.09 -10.73
C HIS A 160 7.76 13.54 -10.85
N THR A 161 8.80 13.76 -11.65
CA THR A 161 9.40 15.07 -11.88
C THR A 161 8.37 16.09 -12.36
N GLN A 162 7.49 15.69 -13.30
CA GLN A 162 6.41 16.54 -13.79
C GLN A 162 5.48 16.99 -12.65
N ILE A 163 4.99 16.06 -11.84
CA ILE A 163 4.03 16.35 -10.76
C ILE A 163 4.71 17.17 -9.66
N GLN A 164 5.95 16.83 -9.30
CA GLN A 164 6.74 17.55 -8.31
C GLN A 164 6.92 19.02 -8.71
N TRP A 165 7.30 19.27 -9.97
CA TRP A 165 7.40 20.63 -10.51
C TRP A 165 6.09 21.41 -10.39
N MET A 166 4.96 20.82 -10.81
CA MET A 166 3.66 21.48 -10.75
C MET A 166 3.27 21.86 -9.31
N LEU A 167 3.53 20.98 -8.35
CA LEU A 167 3.28 21.24 -6.92
C LEU A 167 4.17 22.35 -6.36
N MET A 168 5.44 22.44 -6.80
CA MET A 168 6.31 23.56 -6.46
C MET A 168 5.76 24.89 -7.00
N GLN A 169 5.33 24.91 -8.27
CA GLN A 169 4.74 26.10 -8.90
C GLN A 169 3.47 26.56 -8.18
N PHE A 170 2.63 25.64 -7.73
CA PHE A 170 1.46 25.97 -6.91
C PHE A 170 1.84 26.57 -5.55
N GLY A 171 2.87 26.04 -4.88
CA GLY A 171 3.35 26.58 -3.61
C GLY A 171 3.82 28.02 -3.75
N LEU A 172 4.63 28.30 -4.78
CA LEU A 172 5.06 29.66 -5.10
C LEU A 172 3.89 30.58 -5.43
N ALA A 173 2.96 30.13 -6.28
CA ALA A 173 1.77 30.90 -6.65
C ALA A 173 0.83 31.17 -5.47
N ALA A 174 0.86 30.32 -4.45
CA ALA A 174 0.13 30.52 -3.20
C ALA A 174 0.87 31.41 -2.18
N GLY A 175 2.10 31.85 -2.50
CA GLY A 175 2.91 32.74 -1.67
C GLY A 175 3.84 32.03 -0.68
N TYR A 176 4.05 30.72 -0.82
CA TYR A 176 4.94 29.95 0.04
C TYR A 176 6.34 29.84 -0.54
N SER A 177 7.31 29.64 0.34
CA SER A 177 8.59 29.04 -0.04
C SER A 177 8.39 27.54 -0.27
N VAL A 178 9.12 26.95 -1.22
CA VAL A 178 9.02 25.52 -1.53
C VAL A 178 10.34 24.81 -1.27
N TRP A 179 10.25 23.57 -0.80
CA TRP A 179 11.41 22.69 -0.65
C TRP A 179 11.18 21.39 -1.41
N THR A 180 12.25 20.88 -2.02
CA THR A 180 12.35 19.50 -2.50
C THR A 180 13.64 18.84 -2.00
N PRO A 181 13.70 17.49 -1.94
CA PRO A 181 14.88 16.76 -1.52
C PRO A 181 16.12 17.18 -2.30
N LYS A 182 17.28 17.19 -1.62
CA LYS A 182 18.55 17.60 -2.25
C LYS A 182 18.91 16.80 -3.50
N ALA A 183 18.55 15.51 -3.52
CA ALA A 183 18.73 14.64 -4.69
C ALA A 183 17.93 15.14 -5.91
N ASP A 184 16.77 15.73 -5.68
CA ASP A 184 15.85 16.17 -6.72
C ASP A 184 16.13 17.60 -7.21
N GLN A 185 16.92 18.40 -6.46
CA GLN A 185 17.22 19.78 -6.84
C GLN A 185 17.98 19.89 -8.18
N SER A 186 18.66 18.83 -8.61
CA SER A 186 19.32 18.75 -9.92
C SER A 186 18.40 18.42 -11.09
N GLN A 187 17.15 18.00 -10.81
CA GLN A 187 16.16 17.69 -11.84
C GLN A 187 15.69 18.95 -12.56
N GLU A 188 15.27 18.76 -13.80
CA GLU A 188 14.77 19.82 -14.68
C GLU A 188 13.40 19.45 -15.24
N TYR A 189 12.54 20.46 -15.32
CA TYR A 189 11.28 20.37 -16.05
C TYR A 189 11.05 21.65 -16.84
N ASP A 190 10.71 21.51 -18.12
CA ASP A 190 10.49 22.64 -19.05
C ASP A 190 11.66 23.65 -19.07
N ASN A 191 12.90 23.15 -19.09
CA ASN A 191 14.16 23.93 -19.06
C ASN A 191 14.39 24.76 -17.78
N ASN A 192 13.68 24.50 -16.70
CA ASN A 192 13.89 25.14 -15.41
C ASN A 192 14.37 24.10 -14.39
N ARG A 193 15.38 24.45 -13.59
CA ARG A 193 15.92 23.57 -12.54
C ARG A 193 15.15 23.72 -11.24
N PHE A 194 14.97 22.62 -10.52
CA PHE A 194 14.30 22.66 -9.21
C PHE A 194 15.07 23.52 -8.20
N SER A 195 16.41 23.53 -8.28
CA SER A 195 17.27 24.38 -7.45
C SER A 195 17.05 25.88 -7.62
N GLU A 196 16.41 26.34 -8.71
CA GLU A 196 16.16 27.76 -8.95
C GLU A 196 14.98 28.29 -8.11
N ILE A 197 14.08 27.39 -7.70
CA ILE A 197 12.84 27.73 -7.00
C ILE A 197 12.71 27.07 -5.62
N SER A 198 13.38 25.94 -5.39
CA SER A 198 13.48 25.33 -4.07
C SER A 198 14.41 26.15 -3.18
N ILE A 199 14.03 26.34 -1.91
CA ILE A 199 14.94 26.89 -0.92
C ILE A 199 16.16 25.97 -0.74
N THR A 200 17.31 26.58 -0.44
CA THR A 200 18.60 25.88 -0.37
C THR A 200 18.76 25.10 0.93
N GLU A 201 18.14 25.53 2.02
CA GLU A 201 18.18 24.85 3.31
C GLU A 201 16.79 24.86 3.96
N LEU A 202 16.41 23.73 4.55
CA LEU A 202 15.21 23.69 5.38
C LEU A 202 15.44 24.45 6.68
N PRO A 203 14.45 25.25 7.12
CA PRO A 203 14.41 25.77 8.48
C PRO A 203 14.55 24.63 9.50
N THR A 204 15.01 24.97 10.70
CA THR A 204 15.30 23.93 11.69
C THR A 204 14.03 23.31 12.28
N PHE A 205 12.91 24.04 12.30
CA PHE A 205 11.60 23.63 12.83
C PHE A 205 11.61 23.07 14.26
N GLY A 206 12.74 23.19 14.98
CA GLY A 206 12.96 22.51 16.26
C GLY A 206 13.23 21.00 16.16
N PHE A 207 13.43 20.45 14.95
CA PHE A 207 13.70 19.02 14.77
C PHE A 207 15.12 18.63 15.16
N ASP A 208 15.23 17.47 15.79
CA ASP A 208 16.51 16.76 15.93
C ASP A 208 17.05 16.34 14.55
N ALA A 209 18.33 15.96 14.51
CA ALA A 209 19.03 15.68 13.27
C ALA A 209 18.42 14.51 12.47
N ASN A 210 17.92 13.48 13.15
CA ASN A 210 17.35 12.31 12.50
C ASN A 210 15.99 12.64 11.87
N THR A 211 15.11 13.24 12.66
CA THR A 211 13.78 13.68 12.19
C THR A 211 13.90 14.66 11.02
N ARG A 212 14.86 15.60 11.09
CA ARG A 212 15.12 16.52 9.98
C ARG A 212 15.56 15.81 8.71
N LYS A 213 16.44 14.81 8.83
CA LYS A 213 16.87 14.01 7.67
C LYS A 213 15.68 13.32 7.01
N ILE A 214 14.79 12.74 7.80
CA ILE A 214 13.58 12.07 7.29
C ILE A 214 12.68 13.08 6.56
N ILE A 215 12.35 14.19 7.21
CA ILE A 215 11.47 15.24 6.66
C ILE A 215 12.07 15.89 5.41
N SER A 216 13.41 16.01 5.34
CA SER A 216 14.09 16.56 4.17
C SER A 216 13.93 15.74 2.89
N ASN A 217 13.51 14.47 3.03
CA ASN A 217 13.21 13.57 1.91
C ASN A 217 11.72 13.52 1.54
N ILE A 218 10.88 14.39 2.11
CA ILE A 218 9.52 14.58 1.62
C ILE A 218 9.58 15.32 0.29
N ASP A 219 8.88 14.83 -0.74
CA ASP A 219 9.04 15.27 -2.13
C ASP A 219 8.79 16.76 -2.33
N VAL A 220 7.74 17.32 -1.70
CA VAL A 220 7.49 18.76 -1.71
C VAL A 220 6.98 19.23 -0.35
N LEU A 221 7.57 20.30 0.17
CA LEU A 221 7.06 21.03 1.33
C LEU A 221 6.72 22.48 0.95
N TRP A 222 5.59 22.99 1.44
CA TRP A 222 5.24 24.41 1.36
C TRP A 222 5.44 25.05 2.73
N ILE A 223 6.26 26.10 2.77
CA ILE A 223 6.82 26.68 3.98
C ILE A 223 6.54 28.18 4.01
N ASP A 224 6.12 28.67 5.18
CA ASP A 224 6.08 30.10 5.50
C ASP A 224 6.89 30.35 6.77
N GLY A 225 8.01 31.07 6.65
CA GLY A 225 8.98 31.25 7.73
C GLY A 225 9.47 29.91 8.31
N ASN A 226 9.04 29.59 9.53
CA ASN A 226 9.39 28.36 10.25
C ASN A 226 8.18 27.44 10.46
N VAL A 227 7.18 27.53 9.58
CA VAL A 227 5.96 26.71 9.61
C VAL A 227 5.82 25.96 8.28
N ILE A 228 5.63 24.64 8.37
CA ILE A 228 5.24 23.82 7.23
C ILE A 228 3.73 23.86 7.13
N HIS A 229 3.20 24.38 6.02
CA HIS A 229 1.76 24.43 5.78
C HIS A 229 1.24 23.17 5.11
N ARG A 230 1.99 22.66 4.12
CA ARG A 230 1.62 21.48 3.35
C ARG A 230 2.81 20.58 3.08
N ALA A 231 2.57 19.29 3.08
CA ALA A 231 3.55 18.28 2.72
C ALA A 231 2.95 17.31 1.69
N PHE A 232 3.70 17.03 0.63
CA PHE A 232 3.27 16.17 -0.47
C PHE A 232 4.27 15.02 -0.67
N GLU A 233 3.75 13.81 -0.77
CA GLU A 233 4.48 12.61 -1.20
C GLU A 233 3.89 12.11 -2.51
N ILE A 234 4.75 11.90 -3.50
CA ILE A 234 4.41 11.63 -4.89
C ILE A 234 4.71 10.16 -5.18
N GLU A 235 3.63 9.40 -5.34
CA GLU A 235 3.69 7.95 -5.42
C GLU A 235 3.60 7.48 -6.87
N SER A 236 4.73 7.60 -7.57
CA SER A 236 4.99 7.07 -8.92
C SER A 236 5.92 5.87 -8.95
N THR A 237 6.93 5.86 -8.08
CA THR A 237 8.10 4.95 -8.12
C THR A 237 8.47 4.41 -6.74
N THR A 238 8.13 5.18 -5.70
CA THR A 238 8.28 4.89 -4.28
C THR A 238 7.14 4.00 -3.76
N SER A 239 7.30 3.47 -2.54
CA SER A 239 6.24 2.73 -1.87
C SER A 239 5.44 3.69 -0.97
N ILE A 240 4.11 3.70 -1.14
CA ILE A 240 3.15 4.50 -0.34
C ILE A 240 3.43 4.42 1.16
N TYR A 241 3.90 3.26 1.62
CA TYR A 241 4.22 3.04 3.02
C TYR A 241 5.38 3.93 3.51
N SER A 242 6.45 4.06 2.72
CA SER A 242 7.60 4.91 3.07
C SER A 242 7.21 6.39 3.14
N GLY A 243 6.45 6.90 2.17
CA GLY A 243 5.94 8.28 2.21
C GLY A 243 5.04 8.53 3.43
N LEU A 244 4.15 7.59 3.75
CA LEU A 244 3.31 7.68 4.94
C LEU A 244 4.11 7.64 6.26
N LEU A 245 5.22 6.91 6.32
CA LEU A 245 6.11 6.94 7.48
C LEU A 245 6.77 8.31 7.65
N ARG A 246 7.29 8.92 6.58
CA ARG A 246 7.87 10.29 6.65
C ARG A 246 6.83 11.30 7.13
N MET A 247 5.59 11.17 6.66
CA MET A 247 4.46 12.00 7.10
C MET A 247 4.10 11.76 8.58
N SER A 248 4.18 10.50 9.04
CA SER A 248 4.00 10.15 10.45
C SER A 248 5.05 10.80 11.34
N ASP A 249 6.32 10.75 10.93
CA ASP A 249 7.43 11.36 11.66
C ASP A 249 7.26 12.88 11.74
N LEU A 250 6.85 13.52 10.64
CA LEU A 250 6.55 14.96 10.61
C LEU A 250 5.45 15.34 11.62
N VAL A 251 4.31 14.64 11.61
CA VAL A 251 3.20 14.94 12.54
C VAL A 251 3.58 14.67 13.98
N THR A 252 4.34 13.60 14.23
CA THR A 252 4.80 13.24 15.57
C THR A 252 5.77 14.28 16.12
N ALA A 253 6.61 14.86 15.27
CA ALA A 253 7.55 15.90 15.64
C ALA A 253 6.89 17.28 15.85
N GLN A 254 5.76 17.57 15.18
CA GLN A 254 4.98 18.80 15.36
C GLN A 254 3.49 18.54 15.67
N PRO A 255 3.16 17.97 16.84
CA PRO A 255 1.78 17.56 17.14
C PRO A 255 0.78 18.72 17.20
N ASN A 256 1.27 19.92 17.57
CA ASN A 256 0.46 21.13 17.75
C ASN A 256 0.30 21.97 16.48
N ILE A 257 0.87 21.55 15.35
CA ILE A 257 0.79 22.28 14.09
C ILE A 257 -0.23 21.61 13.17
N ASN A 258 -1.06 22.44 12.54
CA ASN A 258 -2.00 22.00 11.52
C ASN A 258 -1.29 21.99 10.16
N ILE A 259 -0.80 20.81 9.77
CA ILE A 259 -0.14 20.58 8.49
C ILE A 259 -1.10 19.76 7.62
N ASP A 260 -1.42 20.24 6.43
CA ASP A 260 -2.19 19.46 5.45
C ASP A 260 -1.24 18.48 4.76
N LEU A 261 -1.52 17.18 4.86
CA LEU A 261 -0.70 16.14 4.25
C LEU A 261 -1.40 15.58 3.02
N HIS A 262 -0.64 15.31 1.98
CA HIS A 262 -1.18 14.85 0.72
C HIS A 262 -0.34 13.71 0.14
N ILE A 263 -1.01 12.58 -0.14
CA ILE A 263 -0.45 11.55 -1.02
C ILE A 263 -0.93 11.82 -2.43
N VAL A 264 0.00 12.06 -3.34
CA VAL A 264 -0.24 12.40 -4.73
C VAL A 264 0.09 11.17 -5.58
N ALA A 265 -0.90 10.53 -6.19
CA ALA A 265 -0.67 9.29 -6.94
C ALA A 265 -1.61 9.15 -8.15
N SER A 266 -1.27 8.29 -9.10
CA SER A 266 -2.19 7.99 -10.22
C SER A 266 -3.56 7.51 -9.71
N SER A 267 -4.63 7.83 -10.43
CA SER A 267 -6.00 7.39 -10.09
C SER A 267 -6.13 5.87 -9.90
N LYS A 268 -5.31 5.07 -10.60
CA LYS A 268 -5.24 3.60 -10.46
C LYS A 268 -4.78 3.15 -9.07
N ARG A 269 -3.99 3.98 -8.36
CA ARG A 269 -3.46 3.70 -7.02
C ARG A 269 -4.37 4.22 -5.90
N ARG A 270 -5.47 4.92 -6.21
CA ARG A 270 -6.39 5.49 -5.23
C ARG A 270 -6.82 4.51 -4.14
N ASN A 271 -7.28 3.31 -4.51
CA ASN A 271 -7.72 2.31 -3.54
C ASN A 271 -6.56 1.76 -2.69
N VAL A 272 -5.36 1.68 -3.27
CA VAL A 272 -4.15 1.28 -2.52
C VAL A 272 -3.80 2.34 -1.48
N VAL A 273 -3.79 3.62 -1.87
CA VAL A 273 -3.57 4.76 -0.95
C VAL A 273 -4.62 4.76 0.15
N ARG A 274 -5.91 4.63 -0.21
CA ARG A 274 -7.01 4.52 0.75
C ARG A 274 -6.77 3.40 1.76
N ASN A 275 -6.47 2.20 1.29
CA ASN A 275 -6.26 1.05 2.16
C ASN A 275 -5.06 1.25 3.09
N GLN A 276 -3.97 1.89 2.62
CA GLN A 276 -2.82 2.19 3.46
C GLN A 276 -3.15 3.24 4.54
N ILE A 277 -3.80 4.35 4.19
CA ILE A 277 -4.21 5.40 5.16
C ILE A 277 -5.19 4.82 6.22
N LEU A 278 -6.07 3.91 5.81
CA LEU A 278 -7.02 3.24 6.71
C LEU A 278 -6.40 2.16 7.61
N ARG A 279 -5.08 1.90 7.54
CA ARG A 279 -4.42 1.00 8.50
C ARG A 279 -4.46 1.56 9.91
N PRO A 280 -4.61 0.74 10.96
CA PRO A 280 -4.62 1.21 12.36
C PRO A 280 -3.36 2.02 12.73
N THR A 281 -2.20 1.63 12.19
CA THR A 281 -0.90 2.29 12.42
C THR A 281 -0.88 3.77 12.01
N PHE A 282 -1.68 4.16 11.01
CA PHE A 282 -1.75 5.56 10.53
C PHE A 282 -3.02 6.28 10.99
N SER A 283 -3.69 5.77 12.03
CA SER A 283 -4.94 6.35 12.54
C SER A 283 -4.81 7.84 12.92
N HIS A 284 -3.65 8.26 13.45
CA HIS A 284 -3.34 9.66 13.78
C HIS A 284 -3.15 10.56 12.55
N LEU A 285 -2.92 9.99 11.36
CA LEU A 285 -2.78 10.73 10.11
C LEU A 285 -4.10 10.92 9.37
N ARG A 286 -5.12 10.06 9.61
CA ARG A 286 -6.33 9.99 8.77
C ARG A 286 -7.06 11.32 8.63
N SER A 287 -7.15 12.11 9.69
CA SER A 287 -7.84 13.41 9.66
C SER A 287 -7.03 14.53 9.00
N LYS A 288 -5.73 14.31 8.77
CA LYS A 288 -4.79 15.31 8.21
C LYS A 288 -4.30 14.94 6.81
N CYS A 289 -4.40 13.67 6.43
CA CYS A 289 -3.86 13.13 5.19
C CYS A 289 -4.97 12.89 4.17
N SER A 290 -4.78 13.44 2.99
CA SER A 290 -5.71 13.33 1.87
C SER A 290 -5.01 12.82 0.61
N TYR A 291 -5.81 12.38 -0.35
CA TYR A 291 -5.36 11.90 -1.65
C TYR A 291 -5.58 12.95 -2.73
N ILE A 292 -4.60 13.12 -3.61
CA ILE A 292 -4.71 13.95 -4.83
C ILE A 292 -4.27 13.09 -6.02
N SER A 293 -5.05 13.11 -7.10
CA SER A 293 -4.69 12.37 -8.31
C SER A 293 -3.67 13.14 -9.16
N PHE A 294 -2.84 12.42 -9.92
CA PHE A 294 -1.99 13.06 -10.93
C PHE A 294 -2.79 13.86 -11.95
N GLU A 295 -3.97 13.34 -12.32
CA GLU A 295 -4.88 13.98 -13.25
C GLU A 295 -5.35 15.35 -12.71
N GLU A 296 -5.68 15.42 -11.42
CA GLU A 296 -6.10 16.66 -10.77
C GLU A 296 -4.99 17.72 -10.77
N VAL A 297 -3.77 17.35 -10.38
CA VAL A 297 -2.60 18.25 -10.39
C VAL A 297 -2.37 18.82 -11.80
N ILE A 298 -2.40 17.95 -12.82
CA ILE A 298 -2.15 18.35 -14.22
C ILE A 298 -3.26 19.26 -14.73
N ASN A 299 -4.52 18.89 -14.53
CA ASN A 299 -5.66 19.68 -14.98
C ASN A 299 -5.64 21.08 -14.36
N LYS A 300 -5.42 21.18 -13.05
CA LYS A 300 -5.33 22.47 -12.38
C LYS A 300 -4.13 23.27 -12.87
N TYR A 301 -2.99 22.62 -13.10
CA TYR A 301 -1.79 23.31 -13.62
C TYR A 301 -2.06 23.90 -15.00
N ASP A 302 -2.68 23.14 -15.90
CA ASP A 302 -3.04 23.62 -17.22
C ASP A 302 -4.02 24.79 -17.20
N MET A 303 -4.93 24.83 -16.23
CA MET A 303 -5.85 25.96 -16.04
C MET A 303 -5.14 27.24 -15.59
N VAL A 304 -4.12 27.14 -14.72
CA VAL A 304 -3.52 28.32 -14.07
C VAL A 304 -2.11 28.66 -14.55
N LYS A 305 -1.47 27.84 -15.39
CA LYS A 305 -0.08 28.07 -15.86
C LYS A 305 0.15 29.45 -16.48
N SER A 306 -0.85 29.99 -17.18
CA SER A 306 -0.79 31.33 -17.79
C SER A 306 -0.90 32.46 -16.77
N LEU A 307 -1.53 32.21 -15.63
CA LEU A 307 -1.61 33.16 -14.51
C LEU A 307 -0.34 33.11 -13.66
N ILE A 308 0.18 31.90 -13.41
CA ILE A 308 1.45 31.68 -12.69
C ILE A 308 2.59 32.39 -13.42
N SER A 309 2.68 32.26 -14.75
CA SER A 309 3.74 32.90 -15.53
C SER A 309 3.68 34.43 -15.52
N GLN A 310 2.53 35.02 -15.21
CA GLN A 310 2.35 36.47 -15.13
C GLN A 310 2.61 37.05 -13.74
N GLN A 311 2.81 36.23 -12.70
CA GLN A 311 3.04 36.64 -11.30
C GLN A 311 2.02 37.68 -10.75
N LYS A 312 0.81 37.74 -11.31
CA LYS A 312 -0.13 38.84 -11.06
C LYS A 312 -0.98 38.69 -9.78
N THR A 313 -1.14 37.48 -9.25
CA THR A 313 -2.06 37.22 -8.13
C THR A 313 -1.66 36.00 -7.32
N VAL A 314 -1.81 36.07 -5.99
CA VAL A 314 -1.73 34.89 -5.11
C VAL A 314 -2.97 34.02 -5.33
N ILE A 315 -2.79 32.78 -5.75
CA ILE A 315 -3.90 31.84 -6.02
C ILE A 315 -4.03 30.86 -4.84
N ARG A 316 -5.21 30.82 -4.21
CA ARG A 316 -5.51 29.91 -3.10
C ARG A 316 -6.54 28.86 -3.51
N GLY A 317 -6.53 27.70 -2.85
CA GLY A 317 -7.53 26.64 -3.08
C GLY A 317 -7.38 25.91 -4.42
N LEU A 318 -6.15 25.78 -4.93
CA LEU A 318 -5.85 25.25 -6.26
C LEU A 318 -6.12 23.76 -6.43
N LEU A 319 -5.94 22.97 -5.37
CA LEU A 319 -5.99 21.51 -5.42
C LEU A 319 -7.20 20.99 -4.66
N GLU A 320 -8.04 20.22 -5.34
CA GLU A 320 -9.08 19.43 -4.67
C GLU A 320 -8.46 18.12 -4.18
N SER A 321 -8.70 17.80 -2.92
CA SER A 321 -8.13 16.62 -2.27
C SER A 321 -9.24 15.78 -1.64
N GLU A 322 -9.10 14.47 -1.70
CA GLU A 322 -10.05 13.52 -1.13
C GLU A 322 -9.58 13.04 0.25
N SER A 323 -10.43 13.19 1.27
CA SER A 323 -10.24 12.55 2.59
C SER A 323 -10.95 11.20 2.64
N PHE A 324 -10.39 10.22 3.34
CA PHE A 324 -10.89 8.85 3.37
C PHE A 324 -11.53 8.42 4.69
#